data_AF-L0WEJ9-F1
#
_entry.id   AF-L0WEJ9-F1
#
_cell.length_a   1.000
_cell.length_b   1.000
_cell.length_c   1.000
_cell.angle_alpha   90.00
_cell.angle_beta   90.00
_cell.angle_gamma   90.00
#
_symmetry.space_group_name_H-M   'P 1'
#
loop_
_entity.id
_entity.type
_entity.pdbx_description
1 polymer ?
#
loop_
_entity_poly.entity_id
_entity_poly.type
_entity_poly.pdbx_seq_one_letter_code
_entity_poly.pdbx_strand_id
1 'polypeptide(L)'
;MSYRRPLLALALGACLLPATSWAVGPGTGSQSQFNVRIGNCMASSLEVRYRLDSLMGEPIVGGSYRWNGDNRCDLPSSTVIWLKVQSGSTYGYVRLDPAVPGANRGFGYNVSGSPEWDEAICGFNGTRRTGCMNSSAAKSLWKSGRVTGFSVAW
;
A
#
# COMPACT_ATOMS: atom_id res chain seq x y z
N MET A 1 -7.58 -33.44 -69.42
CA MET A 1 -6.34 -33.15 -68.66
C MET A 1 -6.53 -31.84 -67.91
N SER A 2 -6.30 -31.63 -66.63
CA SER A 2 -6.15 -32.47 -65.44
C SER A 2 -6.38 -31.54 -64.24
N TYR A 3 -7.26 -31.98 -63.33
CA TYR A 3 -7.40 -31.67 -61.89
C TYR A 3 -6.40 -30.72 -61.18
N ARG A 4 -6.89 -29.79 -60.34
CA ARG A 4 -6.96 -29.89 -58.85
C ARG A 4 -7.30 -28.53 -58.17
N ARG A 5 -8.31 -28.52 -57.29
CA ARG A 5 -8.43 -27.63 -56.09
C ARG A 5 -7.60 -28.26 -54.94
N PRO A 6 -7.63 -27.73 -53.69
CA PRO A 6 -7.30 -26.41 -53.12
C PRO A 6 -6.14 -26.56 -52.11
N LEU A 7 -5.76 -25.54 -51.30
CA LEU A 7 -5.20 -25.77 -49.95
C LEU A 7 -5.22 -24.49 -49.09
N LEU A 8 -6.04 -24.55 -48.02
CA LEU A 8 -5.89 -23.80 -46.78
C LEU A 8 -4.52 -24.10 -46.13
N ALA A 9 -3.93 -23.12 -45.45
CA ALA A 9 -3.14 -23.27 -44.21
C ALA A 9 -2.52 -21.89 -43.87
N LEU A 10 -2.41 -21.39 -42.65
CA LEU A 10 -2.89 -21.79 -41.33
C LEU A 10 -2.69 -20.52 -40.48
N ALA A 11 -3.73 -20.04 -39.82
CA ALA A 11 -3.63 -18.92 -38.89
C ALA A 11 -2.84 -19.36 -37.66
N LEU A 12 -1.62 -18.85 -37.48
CA LEU A 12 -0.84 -18.96 -36.25
C LEU A 12 -0.82 -17.59 -35.56
N GLY A 13 -1.99 -17.20 -35.06
CA GLY A 13 -2.11 -16.12 -34.08
C GLY A 13 -1.67 -16.64 -32.73
N ALA A 14 -0.38 -16.54 -32.42
CA ALA A 14 0.14 -16.80 -31.08
C ALA A 14 -0.49 -15.78 -30.12
N CYS A 15 -1.47 -16.25 -29.36
CA CYS A 15 -2.12 -15.50 -28.29
C CYS A 15 -1.10 -15.30 -27.16
N LEU A 16 -0.32 -14.22 -27.21
CA LEU A 16 0.45 -13.72 -26.09
C LEU A 16 -0.53 -13.16 -25.05
N LEU A 17 -1.09 -14.03 -24.21
CA LEU A 17 -1.77 -13.58 -23.01
C LEU A 17 -0.68 -13.05 -22.05
N PRO A 18 -0.72 -11.77 -21.66
CA PRO A 18 0.09 -11.33 -20.53
C PRO A 18 -0.44 -12.06 -19.30
N ALA A 19 0.38 -12.95 -18.73
CA ALA A 19 0.18 -13.43 -17.38
C ALA A 19 0.29 -12.20 -16.47
N THR A 20 -0.83 -11.58 -16.16
CA THR A 20 -0.92 -10.59 -15.09
C THR A 20 -0.70 -11.39 -13.81
N SER A 21 0.54 -11.36 -13.33
CA SER A 21 0.88 -11.84 -12.00
C SER A 21 -0.04 -11.12 -11.01
N TRP A 22 -1.01 -11.84 -10.47
CA TRP A 22 -1.92 -11.31 -9.46
C TRP A 22 -1.13 -11.13 -8.16
N ALA A 23 -0.35 -10.06 -8.07
CA ALA A 23 -0.12 -9.44 -6.77
C ALA A 23 -1.50 -8.95 -6.33
N VAL A 24 -2.22 -9.78 -5.57
CA VAL A 24 -3.60 -9.48 -5.15
C VAL A 24 -3.51 -8.50 -3.98
N GLY A 25 -3.35 -7.22 -4.29
CA GLY A 25 -3.35 -6.15 -3.30
C GLY A 25 -3.16 -4.78 -3.93
N PRO A 26 -3.25 -3.69 -3.13
CA PRO A 26 -3.02 -2.33 -3.62
C PRO A 26 -1.63 -2.10 -4.20
N GLY A 27 -0.70 -3.05 -3.97
CA GLY A 27 0.61 -3.11 -4.58
C GLY A 27 1.70 -2.42 -3.75
N THR A 28 2.82 -2.18 -4.41
CA THR A 28 3.99 -1.49 -3.83
C THR A 28 4.10 -0.08 -4.36
N GLY A 29 4.55 0.85 -3.51
CA GLY A 29 4.84 2.20 -3.95
C GLY A 29 5.44 3.07 -2.86
N SER A 30 5.53 4.36 -3.15
CA SER A 30 5.95 5.37 -2.19
C SER A 30 5.03 6.59 -2.24
N GLN A 31 4.94 7.30 -1.13
CA GLN A 31 4.26 8.58 -1.01
C GLN A 31 5.12 9.52 -0.19
N SER A 32 5.09 10.81 -0.53
CA SER A 32 5.83 11.83 0.21
C SER A 32 4.92 12.99 0.58
N GLN A 33 5.15 13.56 1.76
CA GLN A 33 4.55 14.81 2.20
C GLN A 33 5.65 15.73 2.74
N PHE A 34 5.39 17.03 2.70
CA PHE A 34 6.31 18.07 3.16
C PHE A 34 5.66 18.85 4.29
N ASN A 35 6.50 19.41 5.17
CA ASN A 35 6.07 20.25 6.29
C ASN A 35 5.01 19.58 7.19
N VAL A 36 5.29 18.34 7.60
CA VAL A 36 4.40 17.54 8.45
C VAL A 36 4.80 17.70 9.91
N ARG A 37 3.86 18.09 10.76
CA ARG A 37 4.08 18.11 12.21
C ARG A 37 3.82 16.73 12.79
N ILE A 38 4.79 16.21 13.57
CA ILE A 38 4.73 14.91 14.23
C ILE A 38 5.20 15.10 15.67
N GLY A 39 4.27 15.03 16.62
CA GLY A 39 4.52 15.42 18.00
C GLY A 39 4.98 16.87 18.11
N ASN A 40 6.15 17.05 18.70
CA ASN A 40 6.82 18.36 18.83
C ASN A 40 7.78 18.65 17.67
N CYS A 41 7.95 17.72 16.73
CA CYS A 41 8.86 17.85 15.61
C CYS A 41 8.16 18.35 14.35
N MET A 42 8.88 19.19 13.60
CA MET A 42 8.49 19.56 12.25
C MET A 42 9.35 18.79 11.25
N ALA A 43 8.74 17.88 10.50
CA ALA A 43 9.39 17.17 9.41
C ALA A 43 9.28 18.02 8.13
N SER A 44 10.42 18.47 7.61
CA SER A 44 10.49 19.16 6.31
C SER A 44 10.03 18.25 5.17
N SER A 45 10.35 16.96 5.25
CA SER A 45 9.91 15.94 4.30
C SER A 45 9.72 14.61 5.01
N LEU A 46 8.65 13.89 4.66
CA LEU A 46 8.39 12.53 5.13
C LEU A 46 8.03 11.68 3.91
N GLU A 47 8.80 10.61 3.69
CA GLU A 47 8.59 9.66 2.61
C GLU A 47 8.28 8.29 3.19
N VAL A 48 7.16 7.72 2.76
CA VAL A 48 6.67 6.40 3.16
C VAL A 48 6.77 5.48 1.97
N ARG A 49 7.43 4.33 2.14
CA ARG A 49 7.40 3.20 1.22
C ARG A 49 6.49 2.13 1.77
N TYR A 50 5.64 1.57 0.92
CA TYR A 50 4.66 0.58 1.31
C TYR A 50 4.65 -0.60 0.34
N ARG A 51 4.20 -1.73 0.87
CA ARG A 51 3.94 -2.98 0.16
C ARG A 51 2.69 -3.59 0.74
N LEU A 52 1.59 -3.55 -0.02
CA LEU A 52 0.31 -4.10 0.37
C LEU A 52 -0.04 -5.24 -0.58
N ASP A 53 0.14 -6.47 -0.12
CA ASP A 53 -0.04 -7.70 -0.90
C ASP A 53 -1.05 -8.63 -0.21
N SER A 54 -1.32 -9.78 -0.81
CA SER A 54 -1.91 -10.90 -0.07
C SER A 54 -1.18 -12.19 -0.40
N LEU A 55 -1.07 -13.06 0.60
CA LEU A 55 -0.40 -14.34 0.50
C LEU A 55 -1.28 -15.40 1.14
N MET A 56 -1.55 -16.49 0.42
CA MET A 56 -2.39 -17.61 0.89
C MET A 56 -3.76 -17.20 1.46
N GLY A 57 -4.33 -16.11 0.96
CA GLY A 57 -5.62 -15.60 1.39
C GLY A 57 -5.58 -14.66 2.58
N GLU A 58 -4.40 -14.31 3.10
CA GLU A 58 -4.18 -13.35 4.17
C GLU A 58 -3.62 -12.02 3.62
N PRO A 59 -3.96 -10.86 4.19
CA PRO A 59 -3.37 -9.59 3.77
C PRO A 59 -1.95 -9.50 4.33
N ILE A 60 -1.04 -8.96 3.53
CA ILE A 60 0.33 -8.66 3.93
C ILE A 60 0.53 -7.16 3.88
N VAL A 61 0.85 -6.58 5.02
CA VAL A 61 1.11 -5.15 5.20
C VAL A 61 2.57 -4.97 5.50
N GLY A 62 3.31 -4.32 4.61
CA GLY A 62 4.69 -3.91 4.84
C GLY A 62 4.87 -2.43 4.57
N GLY A 63 5.75 -1.80 5.32
CA GLY A 63 6.12 -0.42 5.05
C GLY A 63 7.27 0.06 5.91
N SER A 64 7.91 1.10 5.41
CA SER A 64 8.95 1.83 6.12
C SER A 64 8.81 3.31 5.77
N TYR A 65 9.24 4.19 6.65
CA TYR A 65 9.31 5.61 6.30
C TYR A 65 10.68 6.17 6.63
N ARG A 66 10.99 7.31 6.02
CA ARG A 66 12.10 8.18 6.40
C ARG A 66 11.56 9.59 6.54
N TRP A 67 12.23 10.39 7.35
CA TRP A 67 11.85 11.79 7.50
C TRP A 67 13.09 12.67 7.67
N ASN A 68 12.98 13.89 7.16
CA ASN A 68 13.99 14.93 7.25
C ASN A 68 13.42 16.08 8.09
N GLY A 69 14.26 16.67 8.94
CA GLY A 69 13.86 17.73 9.85
C GLY A 69 15.00 18.12 10.78
N ASP A 70 14.69 18.60 11.98
CA ASP A 70 15.71 18.90 12.99
C ASP A 70 16.35 17.61 13.52
N ASN A 71 17.68 17.52 13.43
CA ASN A 71 18.49 16.41 13.94
C ASN A 71 18.39 16.19 15.46
N ARG A 72 17.94 17.20 16.21
CA ARG A 72 17.75 17.14 17.67
C ARG A 72 16.34 16.72 18.06
N CYS A 73 15.46 16.49 17.09
CA CYS A 73 14.08 16.18 17.34
C CYS A 73 13.82 14.69 17.17
N ASP A 74 13.33 14.06 18.23
CA ASP A 74 12.95 12.66 18.23
C ASP A 74 11.43 12.54 18.09
N LEU A 75 10.99 11.77 17.08
CA LEU A 75 9.56 11.49 16.92
C LEU A 75 9.07 10.60 18.07
N PRO A 76 7.80 10.75 18.48
CA PRO A 76 7.21 9.84 19.47
C PRO A 76 7.31 8.38 19.02
N SER A 77 7.64 7.46 19.93
CA SER A 77 7.71 6.02 19.63
C SER A 77 6.36 5.42 19.24
N SER A 78 5.25 6.11 19.53
CA SER A 78 3.88 5.76 19.14
C SER A 78 3.52 6.22 17.71
N THR A 79 4.47 6.77 16.95
CA THR A 79 4.22 7.27 15.60
C THR A 79 3.79 6.14 14.68
N VAL A 80 2.56 6.24 14.16
CA VAL A 80 1.98 5.29 13.21
C VAL A 80 1.62 6.00 11.91
N ILE A 81 1.73 5.29 10.79
CA ILE A 81 1.35 5.79 9.47
C ILE A 81 0.06 5.12 9.02
N TRP A 82 -0.91 5.92 8.61
CA TRP A 82 -2.18 5.45 8.06
C TRP A 82 -2.19 5.67 6.54
N LEU A 83 -2.02 4.60 5.76
CA LEU A 83 -2.09 4.64 4.31
C LEU A 83 -3.55 4.67 3.85
N LYS A 84 -3.94 5.69 3.09
CA LYS A 84 -5.28 5.76 2.49
C LYS A 84 -5.35 4.87 1.25
N VAL A 85 -6.16 3.82 1.31
CA VAL A 85 -6.50 2.96 0.17
C VAL A 85 -7.87 3.36 -0.36
N GLN A 86 -7.97 3.58 -1.67
CA GLN A 86 -9.19 4.09 -2.29
C GLN A 86 -9.50 3.39 -3.62
N SER A 87 -10.78 3.10 -3.84
CA SER A 87 -11.36 2.60 -5.10
C SER A 87 -12.67 3.35 -5.36
N GLY A 88 -12.67 4.25 -6.35
CA GLY A 88 -13.80 5.15 -6.59
C GLY A 88 -14.11 6.05 -5.38
N SER A 89 -15.36 6.01 -4.91
CA SER A 89 -15.83 6.73 -3.70
C SER A 89 -15.55 5.99 -2.39
N THR A 90 -15.20 4.70 -2.46
CA THR A 90 -14.93 3.89 -1.26
C THR A 90 -13.47 4.02 -0.88
N TYR A 91 -13.20 4.29 0.40
CA TYR A 91 -11.85 4.39 0.92
C TYR A 91 -11.77 3.87 2.36
N GLY A 92 -10.55 3.52 2.77
CA GLY A 92 -10.21 3.18 4.12
C GLY A 92 -8.71 3.33 4.33
N TYR A 93 -8.24 2.98 5.52
CA TYR A 93 -6.87 3.19 5.93
C TYR A 93 -6.23 1.90 6.42
N VAL A 94 -5.02 1.65 5.94
CA VAL A 94 -4.16 0.55 6.38
C VAL A 94 -3.12 1.11 7.34
N ARG A 95 -2.98 0.50 8.51
CA ARG A 95 -1.99 0.91 9.51
C ARG A 95 -0.62 0.33 9.15
N LEU A 96 0.39 1.18 9.07
CA LEU A 96 1.79 0.80 9.14
C LEU A 96 2.35 1.22 10.50
N ASP A 97 3.09 0.31 11.12
CA ASP A 97 3.74 0.53 12.40
C ASP A 97 5.22 0.12 12.35
N PRO A 98 6.04 0.77 11.50
CA PRO A 98 7.47 0.48 11.42
C PRO A 98 8.23 1.17 12.55
N ALA A 99 9.47 0.73 12.78
CA ALA A 99 10.34 1.38 13.75
C ALA A 99 10.58 2.84 13.37
N VAL A 100 10.44 3.74 14.35
CA VAL A 100 10.65 5.18 14.19
C VAL A 100 12.13 5.45 13.88
N PRO A 101 12.49 5.93 12.68
CA PRO A 101 13.87 6.27 12.35
C PRO A 101 14.23 7.64 12.93
N GLY A 102 15.53 7.85 13.17
CA GLY A 102 16.05 9.17 13.51
C GLY A 102 15.92 10.18 12.36
N ALA A 103 15.91 11.47 12.71
CA ALA A 103 15.87 12.56 11.74
C ALA A 103 17.00 12.49 10.71
N ASN A 104 16.68 12.76 9.44
CA ASN A 104 17.64 12.79 8.33
C ASN A 104 18.43 11.48 8.15
N ARG A 105 17.93 10.38 8.71
CA ARG A 105 18.44 9.03 8.48
C ARG A 105 17.74 8.42 7.26
N GLY A 106 18.23 7.26 6.84
CA GLY A 106 17.56 6.43 5.84
C GLY A 106 16.19 5.94 6.30
N PHE A 107 15.63 4.99 5.57
CA PHE A 107 14.38 4.34 5.98
C PHE A 107 14.54 3.60 7.30
N GLY A 108 13.52 3.70 8.15
CA GLY A 108 13.40 2.88 9.35
C GLY A 108 13.25 1.39 8.99
N TYR A 109 13.36 0.53 10.01
CA TYR A 109 13.17 -0.90 9.83
C TYR A 109 11.74 -1.19 9.37
N ASN A 110 11.63 -1.88 8.23
CA ASN A 110 10.35 -2.36 7.73
C ASN A 110 9.81 -3.42 8.69
N VAL A 111 8.56 -3.24 9.12
CA VAL A 111 7.81 -4.27 9.84
C VAL A 111 6.73 -4.76 8.88
N SER A 112 6.82 -6.05 8.53
CA SER A 112 5.78 -6.73 7.77
C SER A 112 4.87 -7.48 8.72
N GLY A 113 3.57 -7.24 8.62
CA GLY A 113 2.54 -7.88 9.41
C GLY A 113 1.45 -8.48 8.53
N SER A 114 0.69 -9.41 9.09
CA SER A 114 -0.49 -10.00 8.46
C SER A 114 -1.70 -9.80 9.38
N PRO A 115 -2.38 -8.65 9.28
CA PRO A 115 -3.57 -8.42 10.10
C PRO A 115 -4.72 -9.31 9.64
N GLU A 116 -5.70 -9.54 10.51
CA GLU A 116 -6.96 -10.14 10.07
C GLU A 116 -7.68 -9.21 9.09
N TRP A 117 -8.48 -9.78 8.18
CA TRP A 117 -9.13 -8.99 7.13
C TRP A 117 -10.12 -7.95 7.65
N ASP A 118 -10.75 -8.20 8.80
CA ASP A 118 -11.64 -7.25 9.47
C ASP A 118 -10.89 -6.18 10.29
N GLU A 119 -9.56 -6.24 10.32
CA GLU A 119 -8.68 -5.23 10.90
C GLU A 119 -7.73 -4.59 9.87
N ALA A 120 -7.59 -5.18 8.69
CA ALA A 120 -6.66 -4.76 7.65
C ALA A 120 -6.96 -3.36 7.09
N ILE A 121 -8.25 -3.00 7.00
CA ILE A 121 -8.71 -1.69 6.53
C ILE A 121 -9.68 -1.08 7.54
N CYS A 122 -9.30 0.05 8.11
CA CYS A 122 -10.12 0.78 9.06
C CYS A 122 -10.42 2.21 8.64
N GLY A 123 -11.48 2.81 9.18
CA GLY A 123 -11.65 4.25 9.09
C GLY A 123 -10.62 4.97 9.96
N PHE A 124 -10.21 6.16 9.55
CA PHE A 124 -9.29 7.02 10.30
C PHE A 124 -9.75 8.47 10.19
N ASN A 125 -9.85 9.19 11.31
CA ASN A 125 -10.39 10.56 11.35
C ASN A 125 -9.31 11.64 11.45
N GLY A 126 -8.03 11.30 11.24
CA GLY A 126 -6.91 12.23 11.37
C GLY A 126 -6.14 12.11 12.68
N THR A 127 -6.76 11.56 13.73
CA THR A 127 -6.11 11.38 15.05
C THR A 127 -6.21 9.94 15.56
N ARG A 128 -7.32 9.24 15.30
CA ARG A 128 -7.54 7.89 15.82
C ARG A 128 -8.14 6.95 14.79
N ARG A 129 -7.83 5.67 14.98
CA ARG A 129 -8.54 4.55 14.33
C ARG A 129 -10.02 4.62 14.73
N THR A 130 -10.89 4.44 13.76
CA THR A 130 -12.34 4.30 13.95
C THR A 130 -12.78 2.88 13.57
N GLY A 131 -14.07 2.66 13.28
CA GLY A 131 -14.57 1.32 12.91
C GLY A 131 -13.83 0.73 11.72
N CYS A 132 -13.55 -0.57 11.78
CA CYS A 132 -12.93 -1.31 10.70
C CYS A 132 -13.96 -1.89 9.73
N MET A 133 -13.55 -2.06 8.47
CA MET A 133 -14.39 -2.72 7.49
C MET A 133 -14.52 -4.21 7.84
N ASN A 134 -15.67 -4.81 7.54
CA ASN A 134 -15.76 -6.27 7.62
C ASN A 134 -14.85 -6.94 6.57
N SER A 135 -14.54 -8.21 6.79
CA SER A 135 -13.62 -9.00 5.94
C SER A 135 -13.96 -8.93 4.44
N SER A 136 -15.24 -8.98 4.07
CA SER A 136 -15.65 -8.96 2.65
C SER A 136 -15.39 -7.61 1.99
N ALA A 137 -15.77 -6.52 2.66
CA ALA A 137 -15.53 -5.16 2.17
C ALA A 137 -14.04 -4.85 2.10
N ALA A 138 -13.27 -5.26 3.11
CA ALA A 138 -11.82 -5.09 3.15
C ALA A 138 -11.15 -5.82 1.99
N LYS A 139 -11.49 -7.10 1.75
CA LYS A 139 -10.98 -7.88 0.60
C LYS A 139 -11.32 -7.23 -0.74
N SER A 140 -12.54 -6.70 -0.89
CA SER A 140 -12.95 -6.02 -2.12
C SER A 140 -12.09 -4.78 -2.37
N LEU A 141 -11.96 -3.90 -1.37
CA LEU A 141 -11.17 -2.68 -1.48
C LEU A 141 -9.67 -2.97 -1.61
N TRP A 142 -9.17 -4.05 -1.00
CA TRP A 142 -7.78 -4.48 -1.14
C TRP A 142 -7.45 -4.90 -2.58
N LYS A 143 -8.39 -5.56 -3.26
CA LYS A 143 -8.21 -6.03 -4.65
C LYS A 143 -8.33 -4.91 -5.67
N SER A 144 -9.25 -3.97 -5.48
CA SER A 144 -9.56 -2.93 -6.46
C SER A 144 -9.02 -1.55 -6.11
N GLY A 145 -8.51 -1.39 -4.90
CA GLY A 145 -8.02 -0.13 -4.37
C GLY A 145 -6.56 0.11 -4.69
N ARG A 146 -6.17 1.37 -4.61
CA ARG A 146 -4.77 1.81 -4.66
C ARG A 146 -4.49 2.75 -3.51
N VAL A 147 -3.25 2.85 -3.09
CA VAL A 147 -2.84 3.86 -2.10
C VAL A 147 -2.87 5.24 -2.77
N THR A 148 -3.61 6.18 -2.20
CA THR A 148 -3.78 7.55 -2.72
C THR A 148 -3.17 8.63 -1.84
N GLY A 149 -2.69 8.26 -0.65
CA GLY A 149 -2.04 9.16 0.28
C GLY A 149 -1.79 8.49 1.62
N PHE A 150 -1.33 9.27 2.59
CA PHE A 150 -1.15 8.81 3.97
C PHE A 150 -1.40 9.92 4.98
N SER A 151 -1.53 9.54 6.24
CA SER A 151 -1.59 10.44 7.38
C SER A 151 -0.72 9.90 8.51
N VAL A 152 -0.16 10.78 9.32
CA VAL A 152 0.70 10.41 10.45
C VAL A 152 -0.08 10.69 11.74
N ALA A 153 -0.05 9.75 12.69
CA ALA A 153 -0.61 9.92 14.03
C ALA A 153 0.42 9.46 15.07
N TRP A 154 0.28 9.93 16.31
CA TRP A 154 1.16 9.61 17.44
C TRP A 154 0.44 9.75 18.77
#